data_AF-A0A0A7GIU3-F1
#
_entry.id   AF-A0A0A7GIU3-F1
#
_cell.length_a   1.000
_cell.length_b   1.000
_cell.length_c   1.000
_cell.angle_alpha   90.00
_cell.angle_beta   90.00
_cell.angle_gamma   90.00
#
_symmetry.space_group_name_H-M   'P 1'
#
loop_
_entity.id
_entity.type
_entity.pdbx_description
1 polymer ?
#
loop_
_entity_poly.entity_id
_entity_poly.type
_entity_poly.pdbx_seq_one_letter_code
_entity_poly.pdbx_strand_id
1 'polypeptide(L)'
;MRRVLLALLIFALLITIASANECIDCHRQVTPGIVDQWLSGNMSKYFGCEACHGSDHKNSDDWQNAKMPTPDTCKACHPKQYNQYASGKHYYAWIAMNAMPALQHVPNPQRDLEGFKGCSGCHKIGHIEEKEGYRYGAAACDSCHTRHKFSKEEARKPEACLPCHMGFDHPQYEMWSTSKHGVIYRIEGDTGRAPKCQTCHMANGNHSVMTAWGFLALRVPEDDEEWWKDRVTILQALGVLDEDGNPTERFEIVKAGKVARLSKEKWQTERERMITICSQCHSENFAREQLEAGDKMIREADRVFAEAIRTVKELYDLGILEKPDDWKYAPDLLQFYEVKTPIEEELYLMFMEYRMRTFQGAFHMNPDYSFWYGWAPLKESLIKIKYEAEKLKAEKLGESEVVTTTTPAPEKTEAQETKSTPGFEGIVTALAIVSAMIFAGRRAK
;
A
#
# COMPACT_ATOMS: atom_id res chain seq x y z
N MET A 1 -54.99 16.54 20.97
CA MET A 1 -53.64 15.91 20.89
C MET A 1 -53.07 15.87 19.48
N ARG A 2 -53.75 15.29 18.47
CA ARG A 2 -53.21 15.16 17.10
C ARG A 2 -52.84 16.48 16.40
N ARG A 3 -53.62 17.55 16.61
CA ARG A 3 -53.35 18.90 16.08
C ARG A 3 -52.20 19.63 16.79
N VAL A 4 -51.98 19.34 18.08
CA VAL A 4 -50.89 19.91 18.88
C VAL A 4 -49.56 19.22 18.54
N LEU A 5 -49.58 17.90 18.34
CA LEU A 5 -48.41 17.16 17.81
C LEU A 5 -48.02 17.63 16.41
N LEU A 6 -49.00 17.88 15.54
CA LEU A 6 -48.73 18.39 14.18
C LEU A 6 -48.14 19.80 14.21
N ALA A 7 -48.66 20.68 15.07
CA ALA A 7 -48.14 22.04 15.24
C ALA A 7 -46.72 22.06 15.85
N LEU A 8 -46.43 21.18 16.81
CA LEU A 8 -45.09 21.02 17.39
C LEU A 8 -44.09 20.45 16.36
N LEU A 9 -44.52 19.52 15.51
CA LEU A 9 -43.69 19.00 14.42
C LEU A 9 -43.42 20.06 13.34
N ILE A 10 -44.42 20.88 12.99
CA ILE A 10 -44.26 22.00 12.04
C ILE A 10 -43.36 23.09 12.62
N PHE A 11 -43.50 23.39 13.92
CA PHE A 11 -42.66 24.39 14.58
C PHE A 11 -41.20 23.91 14.74
N ALA A 12 -40.99 22.63 15.06
CA ALA A 12 -39.66 22.02 15.08
C ALA A 12 -39.01 22.05 13.68
N LEU A 13 -39.79 21.79 12.62
CA LEU A 13 -39.33 21.87 11.22
C LEU A 13 -38.97 23.31 10.80
N LEU A 14 -39.73 24.31 11.27
CA LEU A 14 -39.47 25.72 10.98
C LEU A 14 -38.22 26.27 11.69
N ILE A 15 -37.95 25.85 12.92
CA ILE A 15 -36.73 26.24 13.66
C ILE A 15 -35.47 25.70 12.96
N THR A 16 -35.52 24.47 12.44
CA THR A 16 -34.39 23.86 11.71
C THR A 16 -34.08 24.55 10.38
N ILE A 17 -35.07 25.18 9.73
CA ILE A 17 -34.85 25.90 8.45
C ILE A 17 -34.19 27.27 8.70
N ALA A 18 -34.46 27.92 9.83
CA ALA A 18 -33.91 29.22 10.15
C ALA A 18 -32.39 29.18 10.43
N SER A 19 -31.89 28.15 11.14
CA SER A 19 -30.45 28.02 11.45
C SER A 19 -29.60 27.64 10.24
N ALA A 20 -30.14 26.88 9.28
CA ALA A 20 -29.42 26.49 8.07
C ALA A 20 -29.03 27.70 7.20
N ASN A 21 -29.84 28.77 7.22
CA ASN A 21 -29.58 29.99 6.48
C ASN A 21 -28.45 30.82 7.10
N GLU A 22 -28.33 30.88 8.43
CA GLU A 22 -27.30 31.70 9.11
C GLU A 22 -25.88 31.17 8.85
N CYS A 23 -25.68 29.85 8.91
CA CYS A 23 -24.41 29.21 8.56
C CYS A 23 -24.01 29.53 7.11
N ILE A 24 -24.94 29.35 6.18
CA ILE A 24 -24.71 29.56 4.75
C ILE A 24 -24.43 31.04 4.46
N ASP A 25 -25.20 31.97 5.02
CA ASP A 25 -25.08 33.40 4.73
C ASP A 25 -23.73 33.97 5.17
N CYS A 26 -23.23 33.54 6.35
CA CYS A 26 -21.90 33.90 6.81
C CYS A 26 -20.80 33.20 5.99
N HIS A 27 -20.89 31.88 5.81
CA HIS A 27 -19.86 31.13 5.10
C HIS A 27 -19.82 31.41 3.59
N ARG A 28 -20.85 31.99 2.98
CA ARG A 28 -20.76 32.53 1.62
C ARG A 28 -19.73 33.64 1.51
N GLN A 29 -19.53 34.41 2.58
CA GLN A 29 -18.59 35.52 2.62
C GLN A 29 -17.19 35.04 3.02
N VAL A 30 -17.10 34.11 3.98
CA VAL A 30 -15.82 33.66 4.55
C VAL A 30 -15.21 32.48 3.78
N THR A 31 -16.03 31.52 3.34
CA THR A 31 -15.60 30.29 2.64
C THR A 31 -16.54 29.95 1.47
N PRO A 32 -16.67 30.83 0.45
CA PRO A 32 -17.66 30.68 -0.63
C PRO A 32 -17.58 29.33 -1.33
N GLY A 33 -16.37 28.82 -1.59
CA GLY A 33 -16.18 27.53 -2.26
C GLY A 33 -16.75 26.33 -1.49
N ILE A 34 -16.73 26.36 -0.14
CA ILE A 34 -17.35 25.30 0.68
C ILE A 34 -18.86 25.34 0.52
N VAL A 35 -19.46 26.53 0.56
CA VAL A 35 -20.90 26.69 0.39
C VAL A 35 -21.34 26.28 -1.01
N ASP A 36 -20.60 26.68 -2.04
CA ASP A 36 -20.92 26.30 -3.43
C ASP A 36 -20.85 24.78 -3.62
N GLN A 37 -19.83 24.12 -3.06
CA GLN A 37 -19.74 22.67 -3.06
C GLN A 37 -20.93 22.01 -2.34
N TRP A 38 -21.26 22.48 -1.14
CA TRP A 38 -22.39 21.98 -0.35
C TRP A 38 -23.72 22.10 -1.11
N LEU A 39 -24.01 23.29 -1.65
CA LEU A 39 -25.23 23.57 -2.40
C LEU A 39 -25.30 22.78 -3.72
N SER A 40 -24.15 22.43 -4.32
CA SER A 40 -24.10 21.52 -5.47
C SER A 40 -24.32 20.05 -5.10
N GLY A 41 -24.18 19.69 -3.81
CA GLY A 41 -24.38 18.36 -3.28
C GLY A 41 -25.85 18.03 -3.02
N ASN A 42 -26.20 16.75 -2.92
CA ASN A 42 -27.59 16.35 -2.73
C ASN A 42 -28.11 16.55 -1.29
N MET A 43 -27.21 16.54 -0.30
CA MET A 43 -27.58 16.66 1.12
C MET A 43 -28.10 18.04 1.51
N SER A 44 -27.63 19.11 0.86
CA SER A 44 -28.06 20.49 1.11
C SER A 44 -29.55 20.73 0.87
N LYS A 45 -30.21 19.83 0.13
CA LYS A 45 -31.67 19.87 -0.09
C LYS A 45 -32.49 19.44 1.13
N TYR A 46 -31.86 18.78 2.11
CA TYR A 46 -32.56 18.12 3.22
C TYR A 46 -32.13 18.61 4.60
N PHE A 47 -30.88 19.05 4.76
CA PHE A 47 -30.32 19.46 6.05
C PHE A 47 -29.40 20.67 5.89
N GLY A 48 -29.11 21.38 6.98
CA GLY A 48 -28.09 22.43 7.02
C GLY A 48 -26.71 21.91 7.46
N CYS A 49 -25.75 22.82 7.58
CA CYS A 49 -24.37 22.52 7.99
C CYS A 49 -24.31 21.90 9.40
N GLU A 50 -25.22 22.31 10.28
CA GLU A 50 -25.32 21.91 11.67
C GLU A 50 -25.63 20.42 11.86
N ALA A 51 -26.23 19.75 10.87
CA ALA A 51 -26.49 18.32 10.93
C ALA A 51 -25.19 17.50 11.02
N CYS A 52 -24.09 18.04 10.48
CA CYS A 52 -22.77 17.42 10.54
C CYS A 52 -21.86 18.11 11.57
N HIS A 53 -21.94 19.43 11.68
CA HIS A 53 -21.00 20.25 12.46
C HIS A 53 -21.55 20.71 13.82
N GLY A 54 -22.78 20.39 14.17
CA GLY A 54 -23.44 20.92 15.38
C GLY A 54 -23.77 22.42 15.25
N SER A 55 -24.30 23.00 16.34
CA SER A 55 -24.81 24.38 16.37
C SER A 55 -24.12 25.27 17.42
N ASP A 56 -23.02 24.78 18.02
CA ASP A 56 -22.33 25.47 19.12
C ASP A 56 -21.38 26.57 18.65
N HIS A 57 -21.06 26.59 17.34
CA HIS A 57 -20.31 27.67 16.67
C HIS A 57 -21.27 28.71 16.12
N LYS A 58 -21.02 29.99 16.43
CA LYS A 58 -21.88 31.12 16.06
C LYS A 58 -21.12 32.28 15.43
N ASN A 59 -19.81 32.42 15.65
CA ASN A 59 -19.00 33.52 15.12
C ASN A 59 -17.50 33.15 15.03
N SER A 60 -16.68 34.05 14.48
CA SER A 60 -15.25 33.80 14.25
C SER A 60 -14.45 33.41 15.49
N ASP A 61 -14.89 33.81 16.69
CA ASP A 61 -14.14 33.63 17.93
C ASP A 61 -14.42 32.27 18.59
N ASP A 62 -15.47 31.56 18.17
CA ASP A 62 -15.91 30.27 18.73
C ASP A 62 -15.85 29.10 17.73
N TRP A 63 -15.04 29.25 16.67
CA TRP A 63 -14.87 28.25 15.61
C TRP A 63 -14.49 26.85 16.11
N GLN A 64 -13.84 26.72 17.28
CA GLN A 64 -13.51 25.42 17.88
C GLN A 64 -14.75 24.64 18.34
N ASN A 65 -15.88 25.32 18.58
CA ASN A 65 -17.10 24.66 19.04
C ASN A 65 -17.82 23.88 17.92
N ALA A 66 -17.48 24.13 16.66
CA ALA A 66 -17.95 23.28 15.56
C ALA A 66 -17.41 21.85 15.73
N LYS A 67 -18.27 20.86 15.51
CA LYS A 67 -17.90 19.45 15.51
C LYS A 67 -17.30 19.07 14.17
N MET A 68 -16.34 18.15 14.21
CA MET A 68 -15.71 17.60 13.02
C MET A 68 -16.31 16.22 12.75
N PRO A 69 -16.98 16.01 11.60
CA PRO A 69 -17.66 14.76 11.33
C PRO A 69 -16.71 13.56 11.33
N THR A 70 -17.13 12.50 12.00
CA THR A 70 -16.48 11.18 11.98
C THR A 70 -17.38 10.19 11.21
N PRO A 71 -16.91 8.97 10.92
CA PRO A 71 -17.77 7.93 10.38
C PRO A 71 -19.06 7.68 11.18
N ASP A 72 -19.02 7.87 12.51
CA ASP A 72 -20.20 7.74 13.36
C ASP A 72 -21.23 8.86 13.14
N THR A 73 -20.80 10.06 12.75
CA THR A 73 -21.71 11.13 12.29
C THR A 73 -22.52 10.64 11.08
N CYS A 74 -21.85 9.99 10.11
CA CYS A 74 -22.50 9.48 8.90
C CYS A 74 -23.41 8.27 9.18
N LYS A 75 -23.06 7.43 10.16
CA LYS A 75 -23.78 6.21 10.56
C LYS A 75 -25.23 6.47 10.95
N ALA A 76 -25.53 7.64 11.51
CA ALA A 76 -26.88 8.03 11.90
C ALA A 76 -27.88 7.98 10.73
N CYS A 77 -27.43 8.33 9.52
CA CYS A 77 -28.25 8.34 8.30
C CYS A 77 -27.88 7.20 7.31
N HIS A 78 -26.65 6.70 7.36
CA HIS A 78 -26.11 5.71 6.43
C HIS A 78 -25.61 4.42 7.14
N PRO A 79 -26.42 3.77 7.99
CA PRO A 79 -25.97 2.64 8.80
C PRO A 79 -25.55 1.43 7.95
N LYS A 80 -26.17 1.23 6.78
CA LYS A 80 -25.81 0.14 5.86
C LYS A 80 -24.39 0.31 5.32
N GLN A 81 -24.08 1.48 4.79
CA GLN A 81 -22.76 1.80 4.23
C GLN A 81 -21.70 1.78 5.33
N TYR A 82 -22.02 2.37 6.49
CA TYR A 82 -21.13 2.33 7.65
C TYR A 82 -20.79 0.89 8.06
N ASN A 83 -21.80 0.03 8.23
CA ASN A 83 -21.57 -1.36 8.66
C ASN A 83 -20.76 -2.16 7.63
N GLN A 84 -20.95 -1.90 6.33
CA GLN A 84 -20.13 -2.49 5.28
C GLN A 84 -18.68 -2.00 5.36
N TYR A 85 -18.47 -0.69 5.46
CA TYR A 85 -17.15 -0.09 5.65
C TYR A 85 -16.44 -0.64 6.90
N ALA A 86 -17.13 -0.68 8.04
CA ALA A 86 -16.61 -1.22 9.30
C ALA A 86 -16.28 -2.71 9.27
N SER A 87 -16.92 -3.47 8.38
CA SER A 87 -16.57 -4.87 8.14
C SER A 87 -15.29 -5.04 7.29
N GLY A 88 -14.91 -3.99 6.57
CA GLY A 88 -13.92 -3.94 5.50
C GLY A 88 -12.52 -3.51 5.91
N LYS A 89 -11.56 -3.57 4.97
CA LYS A 89 -10.14 -3.23 5.25
C LYS A 89 -9.92 -1.75 5.49
N HIS A 90 -10.61 -0.87 4.77
CA HIS A 90 -10.40 0.57 4.91
C HIS A 90 -10.68 1.06 6.33
N TYR A 91 -11.64 0.48 7.05
CA TYR A 91 -11.90 0.79 8.47
C TYR A 91 -10.67 0.53 9.36
N TYR A 92 -9.88 -0.50 9.07
CA TYR A 92 -8.69 -0.87 9.83
C TYR A 92 -7.40 -0.26 9.29
N ALA A 93 -7.47 0.68 8.32
CA ALA A 93 -6.27 1.25 7.71
C ALA A 93 -5.38 1.97 8.73
N TRP A 94 -5.98 2.67 9.70
CA TRP A 94 -5.26 3.42 10.73
C TRP A 94 -4.51 2.50 11.70
N ILE A 95 -5.19 1.50 12.26
CA ILE A 95 -4.55 0.51 13.16
C ILE A 95 -3.47 -0.30 12.43
N ALA A 96 -3.67 -0.63 11.16
CA ALA A 96 -2.67 -1.34 10.36
C ALA A 96 -1.41 -0.49 10.12
N MET A 97 -1.55 0.82 9.93
CA MET A 97 -0.41 1.75 9.82
C MET A 97 0.32 1.88 11.16
N ASN A 98 -0.40 2.17 12.24
CA ASN A 98 0.19 2.36 13.59
C ASN A 98 0.85 1.10 14.14
N ALA A 99 0.51 -0.07 13.60
CA ALA A 99 1.14 -1.33 13.93
C ALA A 99 2.52 -1.54 13.27
N MET A 100 2.91 -0.74 12.27
CA MET A 100 4.18 -0.92 11.59
C MET A 100 5.34 -0.45 12.47
N PRO A 101 6.30 -1.33 12.81
CA PRO A 101 7.51 -0.96 13.56
C PRO A 101 8.25 0.22 12.94
N ALA A 102 8.44 0.22 11.62
CA ALA A 102 9.11 1.32 10.90
C ALA A 102 8.48 2.70 11.14
N LEU A 103 7.21 2.79 11.54
CA LEU A 103 6.53 4.07 11.77
C LEU A 103 7.21 4.90 12.87
N GLN A 104 7.94 4.28 13.80
CA GLN A 104 8.66 5.02 14.84
C GLN A 104 9.76 5.92 14.27
N HIS A 105 10.28 5.60 13.08
CA HIS A 105 11.35 6.32 12.37
C HIS A 105 10.82 7.33 11.34
N VAL A 106 9.51 7.30 11.07
CA VAL A 106 8.86 8.22 10.15
C VAL A 106 8.61 9.58 10.84
N PRO A 107 8.96 10.72 10.21
CA PRO A 107 8.69 12.04 10.78
C PRO A 107 7.21 12.25 11.12
N ASN A 108 6.92 12.91 12.25
CA ASN A 108 5.55 13.17 12.73
C ASN A 108 4.58 13.69 11.65
N PRO A 109 4.92 14.67 10.79
CA PRO A 109 3.99 15.15 9.76
C PRO A 109 3.59 14.09 8.71
N GLN A 110 4.39 13.03 8.56
CA GLN A 110 4.10 11.92 7.65
C GLN A 110 3.25 10.84 8.32
N ARG A 111 3.47 10.54 9.60
CA ARG A 111 2.75 9.48 10.33
C ARG A 111 1.51 9.93 11.10
N ASP A 112 1.53 11.12 11.67
CA ASP A 112 0.45 11.64 12.52
C ASP A 112 -0.54 12.45 11.67
N LEU A 113 -1.68 12.84 12.26
CA LEU A 113 -2.70 13.65 11.57
C LEU A 113 -2.27 15.12 11.33
N GLU A 114 -1.02 15.46 11.68
CA GLU A 114 -0.44 16.77 11.42
C GLU A 114 -0.18 16.96 9.92
N GLY A 115 -1.07 17.70 9.26
CA GLY A 115 -0.84 18.17 7.89
C GLY A 115 -0.98 17.12 6.79
N PHE A 116 -1.22 15.84 7.13
CA PHE A 116 -1.49 14.74 6.20
C PHE A 116 -0.39 14.55 5.14
N LYS A 117 0.89 14.66 5.53
CA LYS A 117 2.03 14.75 4.59
C LYS A 117 2.63 13.41 4.18
N GLY A 118 2.05 12.29 4.58
CA GLY A 118 2.56 10.96 4.23
C GLY A 118 1.52 9.85 4.48
N CYS A 119 1.92 8.84 5.24
CA CYS A 119 1.10 7.69 5.64
C CYS A 119 -0.30 8.12 6.12
N SER A 120 -0.36 9.15 6.98
CA SER A 120 -1.62 9.66 7.51
C SER A 120 -2.56 10.28 6.47
N GLY A 121 -2.03 10.77 5.35
CA GLY A 121 -2.84 11.27 4.25
C GLY A 121 -3.67 10.18 3.57
N CYS A 122 -3.15 8.96 3.53
CA CYS A 122 -3.82 7.79 2.94
C CYS A 122 -4.57 6.97 3.99
N HIS A 123 -3.94 6.66 5.12
CA HIS A 123 -4.48 5.73 6.12
C HIS A 123 -5.54 6.33 7.04
N LYS A 124 -5.75 7.65 7.04
CA LYS A 124 -6.85 8.30 7.79
C LYS A 124 -8.26 7.89 7.33
N ILE A 125 -8.38 7.17 6.21
CA ILE A 125 -9.63 6.50 5.85
C ILE A 125 -10.00 5.42 6.89
N GLY A 126 -9.10 5.05 7.79
CA GLY A 126 -9.38 4.19 8.93
C GLY A 126 -10.24 4.87 10.00
N HIS A 127 -10.79 4.04 10.88
CA HIS A 127 -11.41 4.53 12.10
C HIS A 127 -10.32 5.03 13.06
N ILE A 128 -10.48 6.27 13.50
CA ILE A 128 -9.59 6.96 14.42
C ILE A 128 -10.40 7.26 15.68
N GLU A 129 -9.89 6.87 16.85
CA GLU A 129 -10.54 7.16 18.12
C GLU A 129 -10.37 8.65 18.49
N GLU A 130 -11.37 9.25 19.15
CA GLU A 130 -11.41 10.69 19.47
C GLU A 130 -10.24 11.21 20.32
N LYS A 131 -9.40 10.33 20.90
CA LYS A 131 -8.34 10.70 21.86
C LYS A 131 -7.05 11.23 21.23
N GLU A 132 -6.93 11.28 19.91
CA GLU A 132 -5.66 11.59 19.24
C GLU A 132 -5.25 13.07 19.24
N GLY A 133 -6.00 13.97 19.90
CA GLY A 133 -5.58 15.37 20.10
C GLY A 133 -5.59 16.25 18.84
N TYR A 134 -5.96 15.70 17.67
CA TYR A 134 -6.09 16.43 16.42
C TYR A 134 -7.55 16.80 16.13
N ARG A 135 -7.80 18.07 15.80
CA ARG A 135 -9.13 18.54 15.40
C ARG A 135 -9.54 18.07 14.01
N TYR A 136 -8.59 17.98 13.08
CA TYR A 136 -8.82 17.63 11.68
C TYR A 136 -8.23 16.24 11.41
N GLY A 137 -8.84 15.49 10.50
CA GLY A 137 -8.24 14.25 9.97
C GLY A 137 -9.01 12.97 10.21
N ALA A 138 -9.89 12.94 11.21
CA ALA A 138 -10.72 11.78 11.52
C ALA A 138 -11.90 11.54 10.54
N ALA A 139 -12.05 12.40 9.52
CA ALA A 139 -13.03 12.19 8.46
C ALA A 139 -12.53 11.09 7.51
N ALA A 140 -13.26 9.98 7.45
CA ALA A 140 -13.00 8.88 6.51
C ALA A 140 -14.06 8.76 5.40
N CYS A 141 -15.29 9.18 5.67
CA CYS A 141 -16.38 9.06 4.69
C CYS A 141 -16.30 10.09 3.55
N ASP A 142 -15.24 10.88 3.45
CA ASP A 142 -14.99 11.82 2.35
C ASP A 142 -13.80 11.41 1.48
N SER A 143 -13.24 10.20 1.66
CA SER A 143 -12.07 9.75 0.90
C SER A 143 -12.36 9.48 -0.58
N CYS A 144 -13.56 8.97 -0.93
CA CYS A 144 -13.91 8.64 -2.32
C CYS A 144 -14.92 9.62 -2.94
N HIS A 145 -15.85 10.13 -2.14
CA HIS A 145 -16.80 11.17 -2.53
C HIS A 145 -16.53 12.39 -1.66
N THR A 146 -15.71 13.29 -2.18
CA THR A 146 -15.09 14.33 -1.37
C THR A 146 -16.09 15.34 -0.82
N ARG A 147 -15.77 15.84 0.37
CA ARG A 147 -16.46 16.99 0.96
C ARG A 147 -16.24 18.23 0.10
N HIS A 148 -17.17 19.18 0.01
CA HIS A 148 -18.49 19.18 0.66
C HIS A 148 -19.63 18.76 -0.29
N LYS A 149 -19.30 18.25 -1.48
CA LYS A 149 -20.28 17.83 -2.49
C LYS A 149 -20.83 16.43 -2.22
N PHE A 150 -19.99 15.52 -1.71
CA PHE A 150 -20.32 14.12 -1.43
C PHE A 150 -20.99 13.41 -2.62
N SER A 151 -20.38 13.55 -3.80
CA SER A 151 -20.97 13.07 -5.05
C SER A 151 -20.77 11.56 -5.24
N LYS A 152 -21.87 10.83 -5.38
CA LYS A 152 -21.84 9.41 -5.77
C LYS A 152 -21.24 9.21 -7.16
N GLU A 153 -21.42 10.18 -8.07
CA GLU A 153 -20.84 10.12 -9.41
C GLU A 153 -19.32 10.22 -9.36
N GLU A 154 -18.79 11.09 -8.51
CA GLU A 154 -17.36 11.23 -8.26
C GLU A 154 -16.76 9.94 -7.70
N ALA A 155 -17.36 9.37 -6.65
CA ALA A 155 -16.89 8.11 -6.07
C ALA A 155 -16.99 6.90 -7.01
N ARG A 156 -17.72 7.00 -8.13
CA ARG A 156 -17.85 5.94 -9.14
C ARG A 156 -16.80 6.00 -10.24
N LYS A 157 -15.96 7.04 -10.23
CA LYS A 157 -14.85 7.20 -11.17
C LYS A 157 -13.58 6.56 -10.60
N PRO A 158 -12.82 5.78 -11.39
CA PRO A 158 -11.61 5.11 -10.92
C PRO A 158 -10.57 6.09 -10.35
N GLU A 159 -10.56 7.34 -10.82
CA GLU A 159 -9.72 8.43 -10.34
C GLU A 159 -9.94 8.76 -8.85
N ALA A 160 -11.08 8.40 -8.26
CA ALA A 160 -11.30 8.54 -6.82
C ALA A 160 -10.40 7.59 -5.97
N CYS A 161 -9.84 6.55 -6.58
CA CYS A 161 -8.93 5.62 -5.91
C CYS A 161 -7.46 6.03 -6.06
N LEU A 162 -7.14 6.80 -7.11
CA LEU A 162 -5.78 7.16 -7.52
C LEU A 162 -4.94 7.81 -6.41
N PRO A 163 -5.46 8.74 -5.58
CA PRO A 163 -4.63 9.43 -4.58
C PRO A 163 -3.93 8.50 -3.57
N CYS A 164 -4.42 7.27 -3.39
CA CYS A 164 -3.84 6.29 -2.46
C CYS A 164 -3.36 5.02 -3.17
N HIS A 165 -4.07 4.56 -4.21
CA HIS A 165 -3.77 3.30 -4.91
C HIS A 165 -2.86 3.52 -6.12
N MET A 166 -1.63 3.97 -5.85
CA MET A 166 -0.63 4.33 -6.85
C MET A 166 0.81 4.08 -6.37
N GLY A 167 1.78 4.28 -7.24
CA GLY A 167 3.17 4.51 -6.84
C GLY A 167 3.99 3.26 -6.55
N PHE A 168 4.79 3.34 -5.49
CA PHE A 168 5.91 2.41 -5.23
C PHE A 168 5.43 0.98 -4.97
N ASP A 169 4.63 0.77 -3.92
CA ASP A 169 4.30 -0.52 -3.34
C ASP A 169 3.00 -1.15 -3.85
N HIS A 170 2.06 -0.32 -4.30
CA HIS A 170 0.79 -0.78 -4.86
C HIS A 170 0.28 0.11 -6.00
N PRO A 171 0.95 0.12 -7.18
CA PRO A 171 0.54 0.89 -8.35
C PRO A 171 -0.71 0.31 -9.05
N GLN A 172 -1.78 0.11 -8.30
CA GLN A 172 -3.00 -0.56 -8.75
C GLN A 172 -3.75 0.27 -9.78
N TYR A 173 -3.75 1.60 -9.65
CA TYR A 173 -4.32 2.47 -10.67
C TYR A 173 -3.53 2.41 -11.98
N GLU A 174 -2.20 2.41 -11.92
CA GLU A 174 -1.33 2.30 -13.10
C GLU A 174 -1.52 0.94 -13.77
N MET A 175 -1.55 -0.15 -13.00
CA MET A 175 -1.84 -1.49 -13.48
C MET A 175 -3.21 -1.56 -14.16
N TRP A 176 -4.27 -1.05 -13.52
CA TRP A 176 -5.61 -1.05 -14.10
C TRP A 176 -5.67 -0.15 -15.35
N SER A 177 -5.18 1.08 -15.27
CA SER A 177 -5.30 2.12 -16.30
C SER A 177 -4.51 1.80 -17.58
N THR A 178 -3.50 0.93 -17.48
CA THR A 178 -2.73 0.42 -18.62
C THR A 178 -3.09 -1.01 -19.03
N SER A 179 -4.01 -1.66 -18.30
CA SER A 179 -4.63 -2.93 -18.74
C SER A 179 -5.69 -2.69 -19.83
N LYS A 180 -6.20 -3.77 -20.44
CA LYS A 180 -7.31 -3.65 -21.40
C LYS A 180 -8.58 -3.06 -20.77
N HIS A 181 -8.84 -3.31 -19.50
CA HIS A 181 -9.99 -2.69 -18.80
C HIS A 181 -9.86 -1.17 -18.74
N GLY A 182 -8.72 -0.67 -18.26
CA GLY A 182 -8.50 0.78 -18.15
C GLY A 182 -8.35 1.47 -19.50
N VAL A 183 -7.73 0.82 -20.48
CA VAL A 183 -7.59 1.39 -21.84
C VAL A 183 -8.95 1.52 -22.53
N ILE A 184 -9.84 0.54 -22.42
CA ILE A 184 -11.20 0.65 -22.98
C ILE A 184 -11.97 1.78 -22.27
N TYR A 185 -11.91 1.87 -20.94
CA TYR A 185 -12.53 2.96 -20.18
C TYR A 185 -12.00 4.33 -20.61
N ARG A 186 -10.69 4.47 -20.86
CA ARG A 186 -10.10 5.73 -21.31
C ARG A 186 -10.58 6.13 -22.71
N ILE A 187 -10.73 5.17 -23.61
CA ILE A 187 -11.15 5.43 -25.00
C ILE A 187 -12.63 5.79 -25.07
N GLU A 188 -13.48 5.07 -24.33
CA GLU A 188 -14.94 5.14 -24.49
C GLU A 188 -15.65 5.89 -23.36
N GLY A 189 -15.00 6.08 -22.22
CA GLY A 189 -15.64 6.54 -20.98
C GLY A 189 -16.41 5.42 -20.26
N ASP A 190 -17.36 5.82 -19.42
CA ASP A 190 -18.17 4.92 -18.58
C ASP A 190 -19.36 4.32 -19.36
N THR A 191 -19.08 3.56 -20.43
CA THR A 191 -20.11 2.91 -21.27
C THR A 191 -20.65 1.61 -20.66
N GLY A 192 -20.02 1.12 -19.58
CA GLY A 192 -20.27 -0.20 -19.01
C GLY A 192 -19.54 -1.35 -19.72
N ARG A 193 -18.84 -1.08 -20.84
CA ARG A 193 -18.06 -2.10 -21.56
C ARG A 193 -16.87 -2.62 -20.77
N ALA A 194 -16.23 -1.78 -19.97
CA ALA A 194 -15.05 -2.13 -19.18
C ALA A 194 -15.29 -1.90 -17.68
N PRO A 195 -14.75 -2.78 -16.81
CA PRO A 195 -14.87 -2.61 -15.37
C PRO A 195 -13.95 -1.49 -14.87
N LYS A 196 -14.42 -0.79 -13.83
CA LYS A 196 -13.66 0.17 -13.03
C LYS A 196 -13.24 -0.49 -11.71
N CYS A 197 -12.41 0.22 -10.92
CA CYS A 197 -12.04 -0.20 -9.56
C CYS A 197 -13.29 -0.58 -8.74
N GLN A 198 -14.32 0.27 -8.78
CA GLN A 198 -15.58 0.11 -8.06
C GLN A 198 -16.41 -1.08 -8.57
N THR A 199 -16.34 -1.42 -9.86
CA THR A 199 -17.05 -2.57 -10.42
C THR A 199 -16.62 -3.86 -9.73
N CYS A 200 -15.32 -4.02 -9.50
CA CYS A 200 -14.74 -5.24 -8.92
C CYS A 200 -14.69 -5.22 -7.38
N HIS A 201 -14.24 -4.10 -6.80
CA HIS A 201 -13.96 -4.01 -5.36
C HIS A 201 -15.15 -3.50 -4.54
N MET A 202 -16.10 -2.82 -5.17
CA MET A 202 -17.30 -2.26 -4.54
C MET A 202 -18.57 -2.71 -5.25
N ALA A 203 -18.59 -3.95 -5.75
CA ALA A 203 -19.70 -4.51 -6.51
C ALA A 203 -21.05 -4.25 -5.81
N ASN A 204 -22.05 -3.81 -6.58
CA ASN A 204 -23.37 -3.41 -6.07
C ASN A 204 -23.35 -2.29 -5.01
N GLY A 205 -22.29 -1.48 -4.97
CA GLY A 205 -22.12 -0.40 -4.00
C GLY A 205 -21.74 -0.87 -2.60
N ASN A 206 -21.15 -2.07 -2.46
CA ASN A 206 -20.66 -2.57 -1.18
C ASN A 206 -19.41 -1.80 -0.72
N HIS A 207 -19.40 -1.31 0.53
CA HIS A 207 -18.31 -0.51 1.09
C HIS A 207 -17.23 -1.32 1.85
N SER A 208 -17.26 -2.66 1.84
CA SER A 208 -16.28 -3.46 2.57
C SER A 208 -14.90 -3.51 1.92
N VAL A 209 -14.81 -3.40 0.59
CA VAL A 209 -13.54 -3.39 -0.17
C VAL A 209 -12.61 -4.54 0.26
N MET A 210 -13.09 -5.77 0.07
CA MET A 210 -12.38 -7.01 0.46
C MET A 210 -11.92 -7.79 -0.77
N THR A 211 -10.76 -8.43 -0.68
CA THR A 211 -10.24 -9.37 -1.69
C THR A 211 -9.75 -10.64 -1.02
N ALA A 212 -9.62 -11.72 -1.79
CA ALA A 212 -9.19 -13.02 -1.30
C ALA A 212 -7.76 -12.96 -0.73
N TRP A 213 -6.82 -12.38 -1.49
CA TRP A 213 -5.40 -12.32 -1.14
C TRP A 213 -4.97 -11.12 -0.29
N GLY A 214 -5.77 -10.05 -0.27
CA GLY A 214 -5.40 -8.83 0.43
C GLY A 214 -4.15 -8.15 -0.15
N PHE A 215 -3.44 -7.38 0.67
CA PHE A 215 -2.23 -6.65 0.25
C PHE A 215 -1.00 -7.56 0.17
N LEU A 216 -0.80 -8.45 1.14
CA LEU A 216 0.42 -9.27 1.23
C LEU A 216 0.40 -10.54 0.37
N ALA A 217 -0.75 -10.94 -0.16
CA ALA A 217 -0.95 -12.25 -0.81
C ALA A 217 -0.60 -13.46 0.07
N LEU A 218 -0.78 -13.30 1.39
CA LEU A 218 -0.57 -14.34 2.39
C LEU A 218 -1.88 -14.86 2.97
N ARG A 219 -1.94 -16.16 3.21
CA ARG A 219 -3.02 -16.86 3.92
C ARG A 219 -2.45 -17.98 4.77
N VAL A 220 -3.22 -18.40 5.76
CA VAL A 220 -2.94 -19.57 6.60
C VAL A 220 -4.23 -20.38 6.75
N PRO A 221 -4.19 -21.73 6.63
CA PRO A 221 -3.08 -22.58 6.18
C PRO A 221 -2.93 -22.63 4.64
N GLU A 222 -1.84 -23.23 4.14
CA GLU A 222 -1.61 -23.59 2.74
C GLU A 222 -1.46 -25.11 2.60
N ASP A 223 -2.11 -25.69 1.59
CA ASP A 223 -2.18 -27.16 1.44
C ASP A 223 -0.94 -27.73 0.71
N ASP A 224 -0.32 -26.93 -0.16
CA ASP A 224 0.91 -27.31 -0.87
C ASP A 224 2.11 -27.18 0.06
N GLU A 225 2.79 -28.29 0.36
CA GLU A 225 3.87 -28.35 1.35
C GLU A 225 5.08 -27.47 0.98
N GLU A 226 5.45 -27.40 -0.30
CA GLU A 226 6.58 -26.56 -0.74
C GLU A 226 6.22 -25.09 -0.59
N TRP A 227 5.04 -24.70 -1.08
CA TRP A 227 4.58 -23.33 -0.98
C TRP A 227 4.36 -22.92 0.49
N TRP A 228 3.91 -23.84 1.34
CA TRP A 228 3.79 -23.58 2.76
C TRP A 228 5.13 -23.27 3.42
N LYS A 229 6.21 -24.01 3.08
CA LYS A 229 7.56 -23.70 3.59
C LYS A 229 8.02 -22.30 3.20
N ASP A 230 7.81 -21.91 1.95
CA ASP A 230 8.15 -20.56 1.48
C ASP A 230 7.32 -19.48 2.19
N ARG A 231 6.02 -19.72 2.40
CA ARG A 231 5.15 -18.81 3.16
C ARG A 231 5.57 -18.71 4.63
N VAL A 232 5.95 -19.81 5.27
CA VAL A 232 6.45 -19.80 6.66
C VAL A 232 7.69 -18.93 6.75
N THR A 233 8.65 -19.08 5.83
CA THR A 233 9.83 -18.19 5.74
C THR A 233 9.41 -16.72 5.66
N ILE A 234 8.44 -16.37 4.82
CA ILE A 234 7.95 -14.99 4.70
C ILE A 234 7.27 -14.52 6.00
N LEU A 235 6.43 -15.35 6.62
CA LEU A 235 5.74 -15.02 7.86
C LEU A 235 6.70 -14.84 9.04
N GLN A 236 7.80 -15.59 9.08
CA GLN A 236 8.87 -15.44 10.05
C GLN A 236 9.61 -14.11 9.86
N ALA A 237 9.95 -13.75 8.61
CA ALA A 237 10.59 -12.47 8.31
C ALA A 237 9.67 -11.25 8.52
N LEU A 238 8.34 -11.45 8.53
CA LEU A 238 7.37 -10.44 8.95
C LEU A 238 7.19 -10.40 10.48
N GLY A 239 7.86 -11.30 11.22
CA GLY A 239 7.70 -11.48 12.66
C GLY A 239 6.30 -11.94 13.08
N VAL A 240 5.50 -12.50 12.16
CA VAL A 240 4.15 -13.05 12.44
C VAL A 240 4.26 -14.43 13.08
N LEU A 241 5.27 -15.20 12.68
CA LEU A 241 5.67 -16.45 13.30
C LEU A 241 7.08 -16.30 13.88
N ASP A 242 7.40 -17.03 14.94
CA ASP A 242 8.76 -17.16 15.46
C ASP A 242 9.56 -18.23 14.68
N GLU A 243 10.82 -18.46 15.07
CA GLU A 243 11.72 -19.42 14.41
C GLU A 243 11.19 -20.87 14.46
N ASP A 244 10.44 -21.21 15.49
CA ASP A 244 9.79 -22.52 15.66
C ASP A 244 8.46 -22.63 14.90
N GLY A 245 7.99 -21.53 14.30
CA GLY A 245 6.75 -21.45 13.54
C GLY A 245 5.51 -21.18 14.40
N ASN A 246 5.67 -20.77 15.67
CA ASN A 246 4.56 -20.41 16.54
C ASN A 246 4.11 -18.95 16.30
N PRO A 247 2.81 -18.63 16.46
CA PRO A 247 2.32 -17.26 16.37
C PRO A 247 2.93 -16.32 17.40
N THR A 248 3.29 -15.11 16.98
CA THR A 248 3.81 -14.03 17.84
C THR A 248 2.73 -13.00 18.19
N GLU A 249 3.08 -11.94 18.93
CA GLU A 249 2.19 -10.78 19.14
C GLU A 249 1.71 -10.12 17.83
N ARG A 250 2.52 -10.16 16.75
CA ARG A 250 2.11 -9.58 15.45
C ARG A 250 0.98 -10.37 14.81
N PHE A 251 0.84 -11.65 15.12
CA PHE A 251 -0.28 -12.47 14.64
C PHE A 251 -1.63 -11.92 15.10
N GLU A 252 -1.74 -11.50 16.36
CA GLU A 252 -2.99 -10.90 16.87
C GLU A 252 -3.28 -9.55 16.22
N ILE A 253 -2.25 -8.78 15.86
CA ILE A 253 -2.42 -7.54 15.09
C ILE A 253 -2.91 -7.83 13.66
N VAL A 254 -2.32 -8.80 12.97
CA VAL A 254 -2.77 -9.24 11.62
C VAL A 254 -4.24 -9.64 11.64
N LYS A 255 -4.68 -10.32 12.70
CA LYS A 255 -6.07 -10.72 12.93
C LYS A 255 -6.97 -9.52 13.22
N ALA A 256 -6.57 -8.64 14.12
CA ALA A 256 -7.33 -7.43 14.48
C ALA A 256 -7.51 -6.48 13.28
N GLY A 257 -6.45 -6.27 12.49
CA GLY A 257 -6.47 -5.42 11.30
C GLY A 257 -7.02 -6.09 10.03
N LYS A 258 -7.44 -7.37 10.10
CA LYS A 258 -7.90 -8.17 8.95
C LYS A 258 -6.94 -8.12 7.74
N VAL A 259 -5.64 -8.04 8.01
CA VAL A 259 -4.58 -7.84 6.99
C VAL A 259 -4.55 -9.03 6.01
N ALA A 260 -4.72 -10.25 6.54
CA ALA A 260 -4.82 -11.50 5.79
C ALA A 260 -6.17 -12.21 6.00
N ARG A 261 -6.47 -13.20 5.16
CA ARG A 261 -7.58 -14.14 5.40
C ARG A 261 -7.03 -15.36 6.13
N LEU A 262 -7.54 -15.61 7.33
CA LEU A 262 -7.05 -16.63 8.26
C LEU A 262 -7.74 -17.99 8.13
N SER A 263 -8.54 -18.18 7.07
CA SER A 263 -9.26 -19.43 6.84
C SER A 263 -9.55 -19.59 5.35
N LYS A 264 -9.49 -20.82 4.84
CA LYS A 264 -9.75 -21.15 3.44
C LYS A 264 -11.17 -20.76 3.02
N GLU A 265 -12.15 -20.88 3.90
CA GLU A 265 -13.56 -20.56 3.64
C GLU A 265 -13.75 -19.07 3.37
N LYS A 266 -13.15 -18.20 4.20
CA LYS A 266 -13.19 -16.74 3.99
C LYS A 266 -12.48 -16.32 2.71
N TRP A 267 -11.36 -16.98 2.39
CA TRP A 267 -10.66 -16.74 1.12
C TRP A 267 -11.52 -17.17 -0.07
N GLN A 268 -12.13 -18.36 -0.01
CA GLN A 268 -12.97 -18.91 -1.06
C GLN A 268 -14.21 -18.04 -1.29
N THR A 269 -14.82 -17.52 -0.22
CA THR A 269 -15.95 -16.60 -0.31
C THR A 269 -15.62 -15.38 -1.17
N GLU A 270 -14.45 -14.76 -0.96
CA GLU A 270 -14.03 -13.61 -1.77
C GLU A 270 -13.61 -14.01 -3.20
N ARG A 271 -13.03 -15.20 -3.38
CA ARG A 271 -12.72 -15.76 -4.71
C ARG A 271 -13.98 -15.95 -5.56
N GLU A 272 -15.00 -16.62 -5.02
CA GLU A 272 -16.26 -16.87 -5.72
C GLU A 272 -17.03 -15.57 -6.00
N ARG A 273 -16.95 -14.60 -5.08
CA ARG A 273 -17.48 -13.25 -5.33
C ARG A 273 -16.81 -12.60 -6.54
N MET A 274 -15.48 -12.68 -6.66
CA MET A 274 -14.77 -12.12 -7.81
C MET A 274 -15.13 -12.86 -9.10
N ILE A 275 -15.19 -14.19 -9.08
CA ILE A 275 -15.61 -14.99 -10.24
C ILE A 275 -17.01 -14.59 -10.72
N THR A 276 -17.94 -14.37 -9.80
CA THR A 276 -19.30 -13.89 -10.12
C THR A 276 -19.28 -12.54 -10.84
N ILE A 277 -18.37 -11.63 -10.44
CA ILE A 277 -18.21 -10.33 -11.09
C ILE A 277 -17.62 -10.48 -12.48
N CYS A 278 -16.53 -11.26 -12.62
CA CYS A 278 -15.90 -11.53 -13.92
C CYS A 278 -16.89 -12.18 -14.90
N SER A 279 -17.77 -13.05 -14.40
CA SER A 279 -18.75 -13.80 -15.19
C SER A 279 -19.89 -12.93 -15.74
N GLN A 280 -19.94 -11.63 -15.41
CA GLN A 280 -20.85 -10.68 -16.06
C GLN A 280 -20.43 -10.35 -17.49
N CYS A 281 -19.16 -10.57 -17.85
CA CYS A 281 -18.62 -10.26 -19.18
C CYS A 281 -17.78 -11.38 -19.80
N HIS A 282 -17.30 -12.33 -18.98
CA HIS A 282 -16.50 -13.47 -19.42
C HIS A 282 -17.18 -14.79 -19.08
N SER A 283 -16.74 -15.89 -19.69
CA SER A 283 -17.13 -17.21 -19.21
C SER A 283 -16.53 -17.46 -17.82
N GLU A 284 -17.26 -18.21 -16.98
CA GLU A 284 -16.78 -18.57 -15.65
C GLU A 284 -15.44 -19.33 -15.70
N ASN A 285 -15.28 -20.25 -16.65
CA ASN A 285 -14.04 -21.00 -16.85
C ASN A 285 -12.86 -20.06 -17.12
N PHE A 286 -13.03 -19.09 -18.02
CA PHE A 286 -11.99 -18.09 -18.27
C PHE A 286 -11.64 -17.31 -17.00
N ALA A 287 -12.64 -16.86 -16.25
CA ALA A 287 -12.41 -16.13 -15.01
C ALA A 287 -11.64 -16.97 -13.96
N ARG A 288 -12.00 -18.24 -13.79
CA ARG A 288 -11.31 -19.17 -12.89
C ARG A 288 -9.87 -19.39 -13.31
N GLU A 289 -9.64 -19.71 -14.59
CA GLU A 289 -8.30 -19.95 -15.13
C GLU A 289 -7.38 -18.73 -14.98
N GLN A 290 -7.88 -17.53 -15.24
CA GLN A 290 -7.08 -16.30 -15.09
C GLN A 290 -6.74 -16.01 -13.62
N LEU A 291 -7.68 -16.20 -12.70
CA LEU A 291 -7.42 -16.00 -11.27
C LEU A 291 -6.48 -17.08 -10.70
N GLU A 292 -6.58 -18.33 -11.17
CA GLU A 292 -5.64 -19.41 -10.84
C GLU A 292 -4.25 -19.15 -11.41
N ALA A 293 -4.13 -18.53 -12.59
CA ALA A 293 -2.83 -18.09 -13.10
C ALA A 293 -2.21 -17.00 -12.20
N GLY A 294 -3.03 -16.09 -11.66
CA GLY A 294 -2.61 -15.14 -10.63
C GLY A 294 -2.12 -15.82 -9.34
N ASP A 295 -2.79 -16.90 -8.91
CA ASP A 295 -2.36 -17.70 -7.76
C ASP A 295 -0.99 -18.35 -7.99
N LYS A 296 -0.75 -18.88 -9.20
CA LYS A 296 0.56 -19.43 -9.59
C LYS A 296 1.64 -18.36 -9.57
N MET A 297 1.35 -17.13 -10.01
CA MET A 297 2.31 -16.03 -9.91
C MET A 297 2.67 -15.67 -8.47
N ILE A 298 1.73 -15.76 -7.52
CA ILE A 298 2.05 -15.61 -6.09
C ILE A 298 3.02 -16.72 -5.66
N ARG A 299 2.73 -17.99 -6.01
CA ARG A 299 3.60 -19.13 -5.66
C ARG A 299 5.03 -18.95 -6.17
N GLU A 300 5.19 -18.59 -7.44
CA GLU A 300 6.51 -18.36 -8.03
C GLU A 300 7.25 -17.18 -7.37
N ALA A 301 6.54 -16.09 -7.08
CA ALA A 301 7.11 -14.94 -6.40
C ALA A 301 7.50 -15.26 -4.95
N ASP A 302 6.68 -16.02 -4.22
CA ASP A 302 6.95 -16.47 -2.85
C ASP A 302 8.20 -17.33 -2.80
N ARG A 303 8.37 -18.26 -3.75
CA ARG A 303 9.57 -19.12 -3.82
C ARG A 303 10.85 -18.32 -3.96
N VAL A 304 10.86 -17.37 -4.90
CA VAL A 304 12.01 -16.49 -5.17
C VAL A 304 12.30 -15.60 -3.96
N PHE A 305 11.26 -15.04 -3.34
CA PHE A 305 11.41 -14.16 -2.19
C PHE A 305 11.85 -14.90 -0.92
N ALA A 306 11.29 -16.08 -0.65
CA ALA A 306 11.69 -16.90 0.48
C ALA A 306 13.16 -17.36 0.37
N GLU A 307 13.65 -17.62 -0.84
CA GLU A 307 15.07 -17.89 -1.09
C GLU A 307 15.98 -16.71 -0.71
N ALA A 308 15.58 -15.48 -1.06
CA ALA A 308 16.31 -14.28 -0.66
C ALA A 308 16.29 -14.08 0.87
N ILE A 309 15.14 -14.26 1.51
CA ILE A 309 15.01 -14.18 2.98
C ILE A 309 15.94 -15.18 3.65
N ARG A 310 15.93 -16.45 3.22
CA ARG A 310 16.81 -17.49 3.79
C ARG A 310 18.29 -17.14 3.61
N THR A 311 18.66 -16.56 2.47
CA THR A 311 20.03 -16.10 2.20
C THR A 311 20.46 -15.00 3.16
N VAL A 312 19.61 -13.99 3.40
CA VAL A 312 19.91 -12.91 4.36
C VAL A 312 19.90 -13.43 5.80
N LYS A 313 18.95 -14.31 6.15
CA LYS A 313 18.90 -14.95 7.47
C LYS A 313 20.17 -15.73 7.79
N GLU A 314 20.72 -16.47 6.81
CA GLU A 314 21.97 -17.20 7.00
C GLU A 314 23.12 -16.28 7.45
N LEU A 315 23.19 -15.05 6.93
CA LEU A 315 24.22 -14.09 7.34
C LEU A 315 24.03 -13.60 8.78
N TYR A 316 22.79 -13.46 9.23
CA TYR A 316 22.49 -13.18 10.64
C TYR A 316 22.84 -14.36 11.54
N ASP A 317 22.49 -15.58 11.13
CA ASP A 317 22.78 -16.81 11.88
C ASP A 317 24.30 -17.05 12.02
N LEU A 318 25.08 -16.64 11.02
CA LEU A 318 26.56 -16.67 11.03
C LEU A 318 27.19 -15.49 11.79
N GLY A 319 26.41 -14.52 12.26
CA GLY A 319 26.91 -13.30 12.90
C GLY A 319 27.72 -12.39 11.96
N ILE A 320 27.51 -12.50 10.66
CA ILE A 320 28.08 -11.60 9.64
C ILE A 320 27.26 -10.30 9.59
N LEU A 321 25.93 -10.42 9.65
CA LEU A 321 25.04 -9.30 9.89
C LEU A 321 24.72 -9.22 11.39
N GLU A 322 24.77 -8.00 11.93
CA GLU A 322 24.44 -7.75 13.34
C GLU A 322 22.97 -7.35 13.45
N LYS A 323 22.19 -8.14 14.20
CA LYS A 323 20.80 -7.79 14.49
C LYS A 323 20.77 -6.55 15.40
N PRO A 324 20.06 -5.48 15.02
CA PRO A 324 19.84 -4.34 15.92
C PRO A 324 19.25 -4.76 17.28
N ASP A 325 19.64 -4.04 18.34
CA ASP A 325 19.23 -4.37 19.72
C ASP A 325 17.72 -4.28 19.94
N ASP A 326 17.07 -3.34 19.26
CA ASP A 326 15.63 -3.08 19.31
C ASP A 326 14.81 -4.03 18.43
N TRP A 327 15.45 -4.83 17.58
CA TRP A 327 14.78 -5.81 16.75
C TRP A 327 14.53 -7.11 17.50
N LYS A 328 13.29 -7.60 17.42
CA LYS A 328 12.93 -8.91 17.98
C LYS A 328 13.24 -10.07 17.03
N TYR A 329 13.21 -9.82 15.73
CA TYR A 329 13.39 -10.82 14.66
C TYR A 329 14.44 -10.32 13.66
N ALA A 330 15.13 -11.24 12.97
CA ALA A 330 16.07 -10.89 11.90
C ALA A 330 16.02 -11.93 10.77
N PRO A 331 15.91 -11.51 9.48
CA PRO A 331 15.56 -10.15 9.06
C PRO A 331 14.13 -9.76 9.46
N ASP A 332 13.86 -8.47 9.68
CA ASP A 332 12.51 -7.95 9.94
C ASP A 332 12.05 -7.04 8.78
N LEU A 333 11.18 -7.57 7.93
CA LEU A 333 10.69 -6.89 6.73
C LEU A 333 9.85 -5.64 7.02
N LEU A 334 9.40 -5.46 8.27
CA LEU A 334 8.59 -4.31 8.69
C LEU A 334 9.40 -3.18 9.34
N GLN A 335 10.73 -3.30 9.37
CA GLN A 335 11.69 -2.28 9.81
C GLN A 335 12.34 -1.54 8.63
N PHE A 336 11.62 -1.44 7.52
CA PHE A 336 12.13 -0.90 6.29
C PHE A 336 12.73 0.50 6.44
N TYR A 337 13.77 0.79 5.65
CA TYR A 337 14.63 1.98 5.71
C TYR A 337 15.55 2.12 6.93
N GLU A 338 15.42 1.27 7.95
CA GLU A 338 16.29 1.28 9.15
C GLU A 338 17.33 0.14 9.13
N VAL A 339 17.63 -0.33 7.93
CA VAL A 339 18.64 -1.36 7.67
C VAL A 339 20.01 -0.71 7.44
N LYS A 340 21.09 -1.42 7.78
CA LYS A 340 22.45 -0.86 7.72
C LYS A 340 23.21 -1.27 6.47
N THR A 341 22.75 -2.31 5.77
CA THR A 341 23.49 -2.88 4.64
C THR A 341 22.68 -2.87 3.35
N PRO A 342 23.34 -2.72 2.18
CA PRO A 342 22.66 -2.75 0.89
C PRO A 342 21.87 -4.04 0.62
N ILE A 343 22.33 -5.18 1.14
CA ILE A 343 21.64 -6.46 0.97
C ILE A 343 20.28 -6.49 1.67
N GLU A 344 20.16 -5.83 2.83
CA GLU A 344 18.89 -5.71 3.55
C GLU A 344 17.95 -4.70 2.87
N GLU A 345 18.48 -3.61 2.32
CA GLU A 345 17.70 -2.64 1.55
C GLU A 345 17.16 -3.29 0.26
N GLU A 346 17.98 -4.08 -0.44
CA GLU A 346 17.53 -4.85 -1.60
C GLU A 346 16.45 -5.86 -1.23
N LEU A 347 16.55 -6.53 -0.07
CA LEU A 347 15.51 -7.43 0.43
C LEU A 347 14.19 -6.70 0.68
N TYR A 348 14.24 -5.47 1.19
CA TYR A 348 13.06 -4.62 1.35
C TYR A 348 12.44 -4.23 0.00
N LEU A 349 13.23 -3.77 -0.98
CA LEU A 349 12.72 -3.44 -2.32
C LEU A 349 12.09 -4.68 -2.96
N MET A 350 12.72 -5.84 -2.80
CA MET A 350 12.21 -7.12 -3.25
C MET A 350 10.84 -7.44 -2.65
N PHE A 351 10.64 -7.12 -1.36
CA PHE A 351 9.37 -7.31 -0.65
C PHE A 351 8.28 -6.34 -1.09
N MET A 352 8.52 -5.03 -0.92
CA MET A 352 7.48 -4.00 -1.05
C MET A 352 7.27 -3.53 -2.48
N GLU A 353 8.27 -3.61 -3.35
CA GLU A 353 8.15 -3.15 -4.74
C GLU A 353 7.94 -4.33 -5.69
N TYR A 354 8.96 -5.18 -5.84
CA TYR A 354 9.00 -6.12 -6.95
C TYR A 354 8.03 -7.29 -6.76
N ARG A 355 8.01 -7.92 -5.58
CA ARG A 355 7.05 -8.99 -5.27
C ARG A 355 5.61 -8.47 -5.38
N MET A 356 5.33 -7.29 -4.85
CA MET A 356 4.00 -6.68 -4.93
C MET A 356 3.55 -6.50 -6.38
N ARG A 357 4.42 -5.93 -7.23
CA ARG A 357 4.09 -5.70 -8.64
C ARG A 357 3.89 -7.00 -9.42
N THR A 358 4.67 -8.05 -9.14
CA THR A 358 4.55 -9.35 -9.82
C THR A 358 3.12 -9.90 -9.74
N PHE A 359 2.57 -10.06 -8.53
CA PHE A 359 1.24 -10.64 -8.39
C PHE A 359 0.12 -9.61 -8.59
N GLN A 360 0.27 -8.37 -8.12
CA GLN A 360 -0.78 -7.36 -8.31
C GLN A 360 -0.98 -7.05 -9.80
N GLY A 361 0.09 -7.03 -10.59
CA GLY A 361 0.01 -6.90 -12.05
C GLY A 361 -0.78 -8.04 -12.68
N ALA A 362 -0.56 -9.28 -12.23
CA ALA A 362 -1.31 -10.44 -12.70
C ALA A 362 -2.81 -10.31 -12.40
N PHE A 363 -3.20 -9.93 -11.18
CA PHE A 363 -4.62 -9.77 -10.81
C PHE A 363 -5.32 -8.57 -11.47
N HIS A 364 -4.57 -7.57 -11.94
CA HIS A 364 -5.09 -6.44 -12.71
C HIS A 364 -4.94 -6.61 -14.23
N MET A 365 -4.61 -7.82 -14.69
CA MET A 365 -4.47 -8.16 -16.11
C MET A 365 -3.45 -7.25 -16.83
N ASN A 366 -2.37 -6.93 -16.13
CA ASN A 366 -1.30 -6.08 -16.62
C ASN A 366 0.01 -6.87 -16.78
N PRO A 367 0.37 -7.29 -18.01
CA PRO A 367 1.55 -8.11 -18.24
C PRO A 367 2.86 -7.35 -18.00
N ASP A 368 2.88 -6.04 -18.23
CA ASP A 368 4.08 -5.22 -18.09
C ASP A 368 4.46 -5.06 -16.62
N TYR A 369 3.48 -4.74 -15.77
CA TYR A 369 3.68 -4.71 -14.31
C TYR A 369 3.97 -6.08 -13.72
N SER A 370 3.31 -7.14 -14.21
CA SER A 370 3.56 -8.49 -13.72
C SER A 370 4.98 -8.96 -14.07
N PHE A 371 5.46 -8.63 -15.27
CA PHE A 371 6.76 -9.08 -15.76
C PHE A 371 7.87 -8.04 -15.57
N TRP A 372 7.87 -6.95 -16.37
CA TRP A 372 8.99 -6.01 -16.45
C TRP A 372 9.19 -5.13 -15.21
N TYR A 373 8.11 -4.75 -14.52
CA TYR A 373 8.20 -3.98 -13.27
C TYR A 373 8.12 -4.84 -12.01
N GLY A 374 7.88 -6.15 -12.17
CA GLY A 374 7.67 -7.08 -11.07
C GLY A 374 8.62 -8.27 -11.14
N TRP A 375 8.30 -9.29 -11.93
CA TRP A 375 9.07 -10.54 -12.00
C TRP A 375 10.55 -10.36 -12.38
N ALA A 376 10.84 -9.55 -13.40
CA ALA A 376 12.20 -9.33 -13.87
C ALA A 376 13.10 -8.71 -12.77
N PRO A 377 12.74 -7.56 -12.15
CA PRO A 377 13.53 -7.01 -11.06
C PRO A 377 13.51 -7.92 -9.81
N LEU A 378 12.42 -8.65 -9.53
CA LEU A 378 12.40 -9.65 -8.45
C LEU A 378 13.51 -10.71 -8.63
N LYS A 379 13.70 -11.20 -9.85
CA LYS A 379 14.79 -12.16 -10.17
C LYS A 379 16.16 -11.50 -10.12
N GLU A 380 16.28 -10.25 -10.56
CA GLU A 380 17.52 -9.47 -10.47
C GLU A 380 17.95 -9.26 -9.01
N SER A 381 17.01 -8.88 -8.13
CA SER A 381 17.24 -8.72 -6.69
C SER A 381 17.78 -9.98 -6.04
N LEU A 382 17.22 -11.15 -6.37
CA LEU A 382 17.73 -12.41 -5.84
C LEU A 382 19.20 -12.64 -6.23
N ILE A 383 19.60 -12.27 -7.45
CA ILE A 383 21.00 -12.39 -7.90
C ILE A 383 21.89 -11.44 -7.11
N LYS A 384 21.48 -10.18 -6.94
CA LYS A 384 22.21 -9.18 -6.15
C LYS A 384 22.41 -9.63 -4.70
N ILE A 385 21.33 -10.12 -4.06
CA ILE A 385 21.35 -10.61 -2.68
C ILE A 385 22.32 -11.78 -2.54
N LYS A 386 22.25 -12.77 -3.43
CA LYS A 386 23.17 -13.91 -3.40
C LYS A 386 24.63 -13.50 -3.62
N TYR A 387 24.87 -12.59 -4.56
CA TYR A 387 26.21 -12.09 -4.84
C TYR A 387 26.81 -11.37 -3.63
N GLU A 388 26.04 -10.46 -3.01
CA GLU A 388 26.51 -9.72 -1.84
C GLU A 388 26.68 -10.66 -0.62
N ALA A 389 25.80 -11.66 -0.45
CA ALA A 389 25.95 -12.64 0.62
C ALA A 389 27.25 -13.44 0.51
N GLU A 390 27.60 -13.93 -0.69
CA GLU A 390 28.85 -14.66 -0.90
C GLU A 390 30.08 -13.77 -0.69
N LYS A 391 30.01 -12.51 -1.13
CA LYS A 391 31.05 -11.51 -0.88
C LYS A 391 31.26 -11.28 0.62
N LEU A 392 30.19 -11.04 1.39
CA LEU A 392 30.26 -10.81 2.84
C LEU A 392 30.81 -12.05 3.58
N LYS A 393 30.42 -13.25 3.16
CA LYS A 393 30.99 -14.51 3.70
C LYS A 393 32.50 -14.60 3.43
N ALA A 394 32.95 -14.27 2.22
CA ALA A 394 34.36 -14.30 1.86
C ALA A 394 35.18 -13.25 2.62
N GLU A 395 34.66 -12.03 2.79
CA GLU A 395 35.30 -10.97 3.58
C GLU A 395 35.48 -11.40 5.04
N LYS A 396 34.44 -11.98 5.65
CA LYS A 396 34.54 -12.51 7.03
C LYS A 396 35.62 -13.58 7.18
N LEU A 397 35.70 -14.50 6.22
CA LEU A 397 36.72 -15.55 6.19
C LEU A 397 38.14 -14.97 6.06
N GLY A 398 38.33 -14.00 5.16
CA GLY A 398 39.61 -13.29 4.98
C GLY A 398 40.05 -12.52 6.21
N GLU A 399 39.12 -11.87 6.93
CA GLU A 399 39.41 -11.22 8.22
C GLU A 399 39.89 -12.24 9.27
N SER A 400 39.26 -13.42 9.35
CA SER A 400 39.69 -14.47 10.28
C SER A 400 41.08 -15.05 9.95
N GLU A 401 41.51 -15.08 8.69
CA GLU A 401 42.86 -15.52 8.31
C GLU A 401 43.94 -14.47 8.64
N VAL A 402 43.62 -13.18 8.50
CA VAL A 402 44.57 -12.08 8.78
C VAL A 402 44.84 -11.92 10.29
N VAL A 403 43.86 -12.20 11.16
CA VAL A 403 44.02 -12.11 12.63
C VAL A 403 44.98 -13.17 13.20
N THR A 404 45.29 -14.25 12.45
CA THR A 404 46.23 -15.30 12.89
C THR A 404 47.71 -15.06 12.54
N THR A 405 48.07 -13.94 11.91
CA THR A 405 49.48 -13.63 11.59
C THR A 405 49.99 -12.39 12.32
N THR A 406 50.41 -12.57 13.58
CA THR A 406 51.29 -11.59 14.24
C THR A 406 52.68 -11.63 13.60
N THR A 407 52.97 -10.66 12.75
CA THR A 407 54.32 -10.43 12.20
C THR A 407 55.23 -9.79 13.26
N PRO A 408 56.49 -10.25 13.44
CA PRO A 408 57.45 -9.58 14.33
C PRO A 408 57.91 -8.23 13.75
N ALA A 409 58.36 -7.34 14.63
CA ALA A 409 58.84 -5.99 14.31
C ALA A 409 59.90 -5.97 13.19
N PRO A 410 59.91 -4.94 12.31
CA PRO A 410 60.82 -4.92 11.18
C PRO A 410 62.24 -4.50 11.62
N GLU A 411 63.22 -5.29 11.19
CA GLU A 411 64.64 -4.97 11.26
C GLU A 411 65.00 -3.99 10.13
N LYS A 412 65.80 -2.98 10.46
CA LYS A 412 66.25 -1.94 9.53
C LYS A 412 67.26 -2.52 8.54
N THR A 413 67.04 -2.32 7.23
CA THR A 413 68.14 -2.39 6.26
C THR A 413 67.95 -1.43 5.10
N GLU A 414 69.09 -1.06 4.53
CA GLU A 414 69.41 0.14 3.78
C GLU A 414 68.80 0.25 2.37
N ALA A 415 68.72 1.50 1.92
CA ALA A 415 68.31 1.88 0.59
C ALA A 415 69.35 1.48 -0.47
N GLN A 416 68.86 0.93 -1.58
CA GLN A 416 69.59 0.87 -2.84
C GLN A 416 68.69 1.34 -3.99
N GLU A 417 69.17 2.37 -4.68
CA GLU A 417 68.61 2.90 -5.92
C GLU A 417 68.64 1.86 -7.04
N THR A 418 67.59 1.78 -7.86
CA THR A 418 67.78 1.64 -9.32
C THR A 418 66.58 2.19 -10.13
N LYS A 419 66.90 3.25 -10.88
CA LYS A 419 66.54 3.60 -12.27
C LYS A 419 65.09 3.52 -12.77
N SER A 420 64.58 4.72 -13.10
CA SER A 420 63.39 5.05 -13.89
C SER A 420 63.56 4.85 -15.41
N THR A 421 62.51 4.39 -16.11
CA THR A 421 61.91 4.92 -17.39
C THR A 421 60.82 3.95 -17.94
N PRO A 422 59.94 4.33 -18.90
CA PRO A 422 58.84 5.30 -18.77
C PRO A 422 57.46 4.81 -19.31
N GLY A 423 56.37 5.47 -18.89
CA GLY A 423 55.25 5.92 -19.74
C GLY A 423 54.36 4.90 -20.47
N PHE A 424 53.18 4.64 -19.91
CA PHE A 424 52.01 4.12 -20.63
C PHE A 424 51.22 5.29 -21.25
N GLU A 425 51.62 5.73 -22.43
CA GLU A 425 50.73 6.44 -23.36
C GLU A 425 50.42 5.51 -24.54
N GLY A 426 49.16 5.11 -24.63
CA GLY A 426 48.68 4.29 -25.74
C GLY A 426 47.66 3.27 -25.29
N ILE A 427 46.41 3.69 -25.16
CA ILE A 427 45.17 3.00 -25.56
C ILE A 427 44.04 4.05 -25.40
N VAL A 428 44.01 5.01 -26.33
CA VAL A 428 42.80 5.78 -26.66
C VAL A 428 42.59 5.61 -28.15
N THR A 429 42.16 4.42 -28.56
CA THR A 429 41.63 4.15 -29.91
C THR A 429 41.02 2.74 -29.97
N ALA A 430 39.93 2.51 -29.24
CA ALA A 430 39.13 1.30 -29.38
C ALA A 430 37.62 1.53 -29.16
N LEU A 431 37.12 2.74 -29.45
CA LEU A 431 35.70 3.11 -29.25
C LEU A 431 35.09 3.89 -30.44
N ALA A 432 35.61 3.68 -31.64
CA ALA A 432 35.14 4.36 -32.86
C ALA A 432 34.74 3.43 -34.03
N ILE A 433 34.63 2.11 -33.83
CA ILE A 433 34.37 1.15 -34.93
C ILE A 433 33.00 0.44 -34.84
N VAL A 434 32.18 0.68 -33.81
CA VAL A 434 30.85 0.01 -33.70
C VAL A 434 29.68 0.87 -34.22
N SER A 435 29.87 2.17 -34.46
CA SER A 435 28.79 3.05 -34.96
C SER A 435 28.66 3.14 -36.49
N ALA A 436 29.44 2.39 -37.26
CA ALA A 436 29.41 2.44 -38.74
C ALA A 436 28.73 1.23 -39.42
N MET A 437 28.17 0.27 -38.67
CA MET A 437 27.52 -0.93 -39.22
C MET A 437 25.98 -0.96 -39.12
N ILE A 438 25.31 0.15 -38.80
CA ILE A 438 23.83 0.19 -38.68
C ILE A 438 23.12 0.95 -39.82
N PHE A 439 23.85 1.64 -40.72
CA PHE A 439 23.22 2.46 -41.78
C PHE A 439 23.34 1.95 -43.23
N ALA A 440 23.88 0.74 -43.47
CA ALA A 440 24.04 0.20 -44.83
C ALA A 440 23.09 -0.98 -45.16
N GLY A 441 21.90 -1.04 -44.54
CA GLY A 441 20.96 -2.17 -44.66
C GLY A 441 19.58 -1.86 -45.24
N ARG A 442 19.38 -0.71 -45.92
CA ARG A 442 18.11 -0.40 -46.59
C ARG A 442 18.33 0.22 -47.97
N ARG A 443 18.40 -0.63 -48.99
CA ARG A 443 17.88 -0.41 -50.37
C ARG A 443 18.27 -1.59 -51.26
N ALA A 444 17.29 -2.41 -51.65
CA ALA A 444 17.09 -3.00 -52.99
C ALA A 444 16.25 -4.29 -52.96
N LYS A 445 14.92 -4.15 -53.01
CA LYS A 445 13.96 -4.75 -53.96
C LYS A 445 12.55 -4.72 -53.37
#